data_AF-A0A1G5RUE4-F1
#
_entry.id   AF-A0A1G5RUE4-F1
#
_cell.length_a   1.000
_cell.length_b   1.000
_cell.length_c   1.000
_cell.angle_alpha   90.00
_cell.angle_beta   90.00
_cell.angle_gamma   90.00
#
_symmetry.space_group_name_H-M   'P 1'
#
loop_
_entity.id
_entity.type
_entity.pdbx_description
1 polymer ?
#
loop_
_entity_poly.entity_id
_entity_poly.type
_entity_poly.pdbx_seq_one_letter_code
_entity_poly.pdbx_strand_id
1 'polypeptide(L)'
;MSWKIKFSLEANEELQKIDNSIKKQVLSGIAKVSKSPLPHPNGYGKPLGNKNGNNLTGFFKIKYRGIGIRVVYTLVIEHQIMNIIVISARDDNYCYEMAAQIYKKYGDNIFKDIFDDFNS
;
A
#
# COMPACT_ATOMS: atom_id res chain seq x y z
N MET A 1 -4.82 19.22 -2.05
CA MET A 1 -5.48 18.29 -1.10
C MET A 1 -4.77 16.95 -1.19
N SER A 2 -4.72 16.17 -0.10
CA SER A 2 -4.18 14.80 -0.11
C SER A 2 -5.26 13.78 -0.44
N TRP A 3 -4.88 12.67 -1.05
CA TRP A 3 -5.75 11.52 -1.27
C TRP A 3 -6.15 10.93 0.09
N LYS A 4 -7.38 10.42 0.19
CA LYS A 4 -7.85 9.67 1.37
C LYS A 4 -7.03 8.40 1.51
N ILE A 5 -6.79 7.94 2.73
CA ILE A 5 -6.00 6.73 3.00
C ILE A 5 -6.93 5.73 3.68
N LYS A 6 -7.05 4.54 3.09
CA LYS A 6 -7.84 3.44 3.63
C LYS A 6 -7.00 2.19 3.76
N PHE A 7 -7.35 1.29 4.67
CA PHE A 7 -6.56 0.10 4.95
C PHE A 7 -7.39 -1.15 4.73
N SER A 8 -6.83 -2.12 4.00
CA SER A 8 -7.31 -3.50 4.08
C SER A 8 -7.16 -4.03 5.51
N LEU A 9 -7.98 -5.01 5.86
CA LEU A 9 -7.91 -5.69 7.16
C LEU A 9 -6.48 -6.21 7.41
N GLU A 10 -5.88 -6.83 6.41
CA GLU A 10 -4.55 -7.43 6.48
C GLU A 10 -3.46 -6.37 6.70
N ALA A 11 -3.53 -5.23 6.00
CA ALA A 11 -2.60 -4.13 6.23
C ALA A 11 -2.74 -3.51 7.62
N ASN A 12 -3.97 -3.41 8.13
CA ASN A 12 -4.23 -2.87 9.47
C ASN A 12 -3.68 -3.81 10.55
N GLU A 13 -3.93 -5.12 10.44
CA GLU A 13 -3.40 -6.14 11.35
C GLU A 13 -1.87 -6.12 11.41
N GLU A 14 -1.21 -6.06 10.25
CA GLU A 14 0.26 -5.96 10.18
C GLU A 14 0.77 -4.65 10.80
N LEU A 15 0.06 -3.55 10.58
CA LEU A 15 0.42 -2.28 11.21
C LEU A 15 0.35 -2.36 12.73
N GLN A 16 -0.67 -3.03 13.28
CA GLN A 16 -0.84 -3.14 14.74
C GLN A 16 0.28 -3.93 15.42
N LYS A 17 0.87 -4.91 14.73
CA LYS A 17 2.00 -5.72 15.21
C LYS A 17 3.34 -4.98 15.25
N ILE A 18 3.45 -3.84 14.55
CA ILE A 18 4.68 -3.06 14.46
C ILE A 18 4.84 -2.15 15.69
N ASP A 19 6.07 -2.08 16.21
CA ASP A 19 6.45 -1.19 17.30
C ASP A 19 6.02 0.26 17.05
N ASN A 20 5.57 0.94 18.10
CA ASN A 20 4.98 2.28 17.98
C ASN A 20 5.90 3.33 17.33
N SER A 21 7.22 3.24 17.53
CA SER A 21 8.19 4.15 16.90
C SER A 21 8.27 3.95 15.37
N ILE A 22 8.22 2.69 14.94
CA ILE A 22 8.25 2.30 13.53
C ILE A 22 6.89 2.59 12.88
N LYS A 23 5.78 2.29 13.57
CA LYS A 23 4.40 2.61 13.14
C LYS A 23 4.24 4.09 12.78
N LYS A 24 4.75 4.99 13.63
CA LYS A 24 4.75 6.45 13.37
C LYS A 24 5.52 6.82 12.09
N GLN A 25 6.67 6.19 11.85
CA GLN A 25 7.46 6.42 10.63
C GLN A 25 6.74 5.92 9.38
N VAL A 26 6.13 4.73 9.45
CA VAL A 26 5.33 4.15 8.36
C VAL A 26 4.17 5.07 8.00
N LEU A 27 3.34 5.44 8.99
CA LEU A 27 2.18 6.32 8.80
C LEU A 27 2.57 7.69 8.23
N SER A 28 3.66 8.28 8.71
CA SER A 28 4.19 9.55 8.18
C SER A 28 4.58 9.43 6.69
N GLY A 29 5.23 8.34 6.31
CA GLY A 29 5.56 8.08 4.90
C GLY A 29 4.34 7.87 4.02
N ILE A 30 3.30 7.18 4.53
CA ILE A 30 2.03 6.99 3.81
C ILE A 30 1.36 8.35 3.60
N ALA A 31 1.26 9.15 4.67
CA ALA A 31 0.69 10.50 4.61
C ALA A 31 1.47 11.45 3.68
N LYS A 32 2.79 11.26 3.53
CA LYS A 32 3.58 11.99 2.54
C LYS A 32 3.22 11.57 1.11
N VAL A 33 3.15 10.26 0.86
CA VAL A 33 2.88 9.72 -0.48
C VAL A 33 1.44 10.01 -0.91
N SER A 34 0.46 10.00 0.00
CA SER A 34 -0.94 10.31 -0.34
C SER A 34 -1.16 11.72 -0.87
N LYS A 35 -0.20 12.65 -0.69
CA LYS A 35 -0.25 13.97 -1.32
C LYS A 35 -0.14 13.91 -2.84
N SER A 36 0.52 12.88 -3.37
CA SER A 36 0.73 12.66 -4.80
C SER A 36 1.12 11.19 -5.05
N PRO A 37 0.14 10.26 -4.99
CA PRO A 37 0.43 8.82 -4.94
C PRO A 37 0.54 8.17 -6.33
N LEU A 38 0.26 8.93 -7.39
CA LEU A 38 0.47 8.55 -8.78
C LEU A 38 1.96 8.27 -9.07
N PRO A 39 2.29 7.50 -10.11
CA PRO A 39 3.68 7.30 -10.51
C PRO A 39 4.30 8.55 -11.14
N HIS A 40 5.63 8.56 -11.22
CA HIS A 40 6.39 9.58 -11.96
C HIS A 40 5.88 9.72 -13.41
N PRO A 41 5.79 10.94 -13.97
CA PRO A 41 6.21 12.24 -13.40
C PRO A 41 5.20 12.88 -12.45
N ASN A 42 4.03 12.27 -12.27
CA ASN A 42 2.88 12.90 -11.62
C ASN A 42 2.80 12.64 -10.11
N GLY A 43 3.78 11.93 -9.53
CA GLY A 43 3.87 11.69 -8.10
C GLY A 43 4.96 10.75 -7.64
N TYR A 44 4.83 10.27 -6.40
CA TYR A 44 5.83 9.47 -5.70
C TYR A 44 5.70 7.96 -5.91
N GLY A 45 4.63 7.52 -6.57
CA GLY A 45 4.32 6.11 -6.72
C GLY A 45 5.37 5.34 -7.49
N LYS A 46 5.68 4.13 -7.01
CA LYS A 46 6.60 3.21 -7.68
C LYS A 46 5.83 1.95 -8.05
N PRO A 47 5.54 1.73 -9.34
CA PRO A 47 4.82 0.54 -9.77
C PRO A 47 5.51 -0.75 -9.29
N LEU A 48 4.73 -1.75 -8.89
CA LEU A 48 5.24 -3.11 -8.66
C LEU A 48 5.50 -3.81 -9.99
N GLY A 49 4.58 -3.65 -10.95
CA GLY A 49 4.62 -4.31 -12.26
C GLY A 49 4.41 -5.81 -12.18
N ASN A 50 4.80 -6.52 -13.23
CA ASN A 50 4.73 -7.98 -13.27
C ASN A 50 6.02 -8.59 -12.70
N LYS A 51 5.89 -9.56 -11.80
CA LYS A 51 7.02 -10.33 -11.28
C LYS A 51 6.60 -11.79 -11.08
N ASN A 52 7.41 -12.73 -11.55
CA ASN A 52 7.20 -14.18 -11.36
C ASN A 52 5.82 -14.69 -11.78
N GLY A 53 5.22 -14.13 -12.85
CA GLY A 53 3.88 -14.52 -13.32
C GLY A 53 2.70 -13.86 -12.61
N ASN A 54 2.93 -13.10 -11.53
CA ASN A 54 1.88 -12.32 -10.87
C ASN A 54 1.70 -10.98 -11.58
N ASN A 55 0.49 -10.73 -12.12
CA ASN A 55 0.13 -9.43 -12.70
C ASN A 55 -0.27 -8.46 -11.59
N LEU A 56 0.68 -7.64 -11.11
CA LEU A 56 0.44 -6.60 -10.10
C LEU A 56 0.44 -5.21 -10.75
N THR A 57 -0.04 -5.12 -12.00
CA THR A 57 -0.31 -3.84 -12.65
C THR A 57 -1.33 -3.05 -11.83
N GLY A 58 -1.09 -1.76 -11.65
CA GLY A 58 -1.91 -0.89 -10.78
C GLY A 58 -1.52 -0.90 -9.30
N PHE A 59 -0.60 -1.78 -8.87
CA PHE A 59 -0.03 -1.75 -7.53
C PHE A 59 1.22 -0.86 -7.47
N PHE A 60 1.39 -0.18 -6.35
CA PHE A 60 2.53 0.68 -6.07
C PHE A 60 3.18 0.35 -4.72
N LYS A 61 4.45 0.72 -4.54
CA LYS A 61 5.19 0.51 -3.28
C LYS A 61 5.87 1.75 -2.72
N ILE A 62 5.92 1.80 -1.40
CA ILE A 62 6.77 2.69 -0.60
C ILE A 62 7.88 1.84 0.03
N LYS A 63 9.13 2.33 -0.02
CA LYS A 63 10.30 1.65 0.57
C LYS A 63 10.85 2.46 1.74
N TYR A 64 10.76 1.94 2.96
CA TYR A 64 11.32 2.52 4.17
C TYR A 64 12.67 1.89 4.48
N ARG A 65 13.72 2.35 3.80
CA ARG A 65 15.05 1.71 3.85
C ARG A 65 15.65 1.63 5.27
N GLY A 66 15.46 2.68 6.08
CA GLY A 66 16.04 2.77 7.42
C GLY A 66 15.44 1.84 8.46
N ILE A 67 14.17 1.45 8.28
CA ILE A 67 13.43 0.56 9.21
C ILE A 67 13.07 -0.79 8.57
N GLY A 68 13.55 -1.04 7.35
CA GLY A 68 13.32 -2.31 6.67
C GLY A 68 11.86 -2.66 6.41
N ILE A 69 11.02 -1.67 6.05
CA ILE A 69 9.59 -1.90 5.76
C ILE A 69 9.25 -1.55 4.31
N ARG A 70 8.30 -2.29 3.73
CA ARG A 70 7.63 -1.97 2.48
C ARG A 70 6.13 -1.88 2.70
N VAL A 71 5.52 -0.90 2.04
CA VAL A 71 4.07 -0.73 1.98
C VAL A 71 3.64 -0.86 0.54
N VAL A 72 2.60 -1.65 0.26
CA VAL A 72 1.97 -1.78 -1.05
C VAL A 72 0.60 -1.14 -1.00
N TYR A 73 0.26 -0.41 -2.07
CA TYR A 73 -1.03 0.27 -2.18
C TYR A 73 -1.56 0.26 -3.61
N THR A 74 -2.87 0.46 -3.74
CA THR A 74 -3.59 0.70 -5.00
C THR A 74 -4.32 2.04 -4.94
N LEU A 75 -4.87 2.46 -6.08
CA LEU A 75 -5.54 3.76 -6.23
C LEU A 75 -6.98 3.59 -6.69
N VAL A 76 -7.89 4.32 -6.05
CA VAL A 76 -9.25 4.58 -6.53
C VAL A 76 -9.26 5.98 -7.11
N ILE A 77 -9.01 6.09 -8.42
CA ILE A 77 -8.73 7.38 -9.09
C ILE A 77 -9.92 8.35 -8.96
N GLU A 78 -11.13 7.86 -9.19
CA GLU A 78 -12.36 8.65 -9.17
C GLU A 78 -12.61 9.31 -7.80
N HIS A 79 -12.29 8.60 -6.71
CA HIS A 79 -12.53 9.06 -5.34
C HIS A 79 -11.27 9.62 -4.66
N GLN A 80 -10.15 9.69 -5.38
CA GLN A 80 -8.84 10.07 -4.84
C GLN A 80 -8.49 9.31 -3.55
N ILE A 81 -8.58 7.98 -3.58
CA ILE A 81 -8.27 7.11 -2.44
C ILE A 81 -7.01 6.30 -2.72
N MET A 82 -6.16 6.22 -1.71
CA MET A 82 -4.98 5.38 -1.64
C MET A 82 -5.27 4.21 -0.68
N ASN A 83 -5.53 3.04 -1.25
CA ASN A 83 -5.84 1.83 -0.48
C ASN A 83 -4.53 1.14 -0.09
N ILE A 84 -4.23 1.04 1.20
CA ILE A 84 -3.07 0.32 1.74
C ILE A 84 -3.42 -1.16 1.86
N ILE A 85 -2.69 -1.98 1.09
CA ILE A 85 -3.03 -3.39 0.87
C ILE A 85 -2.09 -4.33 1.62
N VAL A 86 -0.81 -3.99 1.72
CA VAL A 86 0.19 -4.81 2.43
C VAL A 86 1.16 -3.90 3.16
N ILE A 87 1.51 -4.27 4.39
CA ILE A 87 2.66 -3.73 5.12
C ILE A 87 3.51 -4.92 5.53
N SER A 88 4.79 -4.92 5.17
CA SER A 88 5.66 -6.08 5.42
C SER A 88 7.10 -5.67 5.64
N ALA A 89 7.86 -6.54 6.31
CA ALA A 89 9.30 -6.41 6.50
C ALA A 89 10.06 -6.47 5.16
N ARG A 90 11.39 -6.26 5.22
CA ARG A 90 12.23 -6.10 4.03
C ARG A 90 12.49 -7.43 3.30
N ASP A 91 11.46 -8.02 2.72
CA ASP A 91 11.55 -9.14 1.78
C ASP A 91 10.74 -8.81 0.50
N ASP A 92 11.46 -8.64 -0.62
CA ASP A 92 10.85 -8.30 -1.92
C ASP A 92 10.16 -9.48 -2.59
N ASN A 93 10.31 -10.73 -2.13
CA ASN A 93 9.55 -11.84 -2.66
C ASN A 93 8.26 -12.01 -1.85
N TYR A 94 8.38 -12.02 -0.52
CA TYR A 94 7.23 -12.10 0.37
C TYR A 94 6.21 -10.97 0.14
N CYS A 95 6.66 -9.73 -0.04
CA CYS A 95 5.79 -8.58 -0.31
C CYS A 95 4.96 -8.74 -1.60
N TYR A 96 5.56 -9.36 -2.64
CA TYR A 96 4.87 -9.61 -3.91
C TYR A 96 3.89 -10.78 -3.80
N GLU A 97 4.25 -11.82 -3.06
CA GLU A 97 3.38 -12.97 -2.77
C GLU A 97 2.14 -12.52 -1.99
N MET A 98 2.33 -11.72 -0.93
CA MET A 98 1.21 -11.14 -0.17
C MET A 98 0.32 -10.27 -1.06
N ALA A 99 0.89 -9.39 -1.89
CA ALA A 99 0.10 -8.58 -2.81
C ALA A 99 -0.73 -9.43 -3.79
N ALA A 100 -0.16 -10.52 -4.30
CA ALA A 100 -0.85 -11.46 -5.18
C ALA A 100 -1.97 -12.22 -4.44
N GLN A 101 -1.75 -12.63 -3.19
CA GLN A 101 -2.77 -13.26 -2.36
C GLN A 101 -3.95 -12.31 -2.10
N ILE A 102 -3.65 -11.05 -1.79
CA ILE A 102 -4.69 -10.03 -1.60
C ILE A 102 -5.45 -9.79 -2.90
N TYR A 103 -4.77 -9.76 -4.06
CA TYR A 103 -5.46 -9.65 -5.35
C TYR A 103 -6.35 -10.86 -5.63
N LYS A 104 -5.89 -12.08 -5.32
CA LYS A 104 -6.71 -13.29 -5.44
C LYS A 104 -7.97 -13.23 -4.55
N LYS A 105 -7.88 -12.59 -3.38
CA LYS A 105 -8.99 -12.47 -2.43
C LYS A 105 -10.03 -11.43 -2.86
N TYR A 106 -9.61 -10.22 -3.21
CA TYR A 106 -10.54 -9.12 -3.49
C TYR A 106 -10.78 -8.88 -4.98
N GLY A 107 -9.94 -9.44 -5.86
CA GLY A 107 -9.94 -9.16 -7.30
C GLY A 107 -9.83 -7.66 -7.56
N ASP A 108 -10.56 -7.18 -8.56
CA ASP A 108 -10.55 -5.76 -8.94
C ASP A 108 -11.19 -4.83 -7.90
N ASN A 109 -11.80 -5.36 -6.84
CA ASN A 109 -12.35 -4.52 -5.78
C ASN A 109 -11.26 -3.77 -4.99
N ILE A 110 -9.99 -4.20 -5.07
CA ILE A 110 -8.87 -3.41 -4.50
C ILE A 110 -8.73 -2.01 -5.13
N PHE A 111 -9.30 -1.79 -6.32
CA PHE A 111 -9.32 -0.52 -7.04
C PHE A 111 -10.61 0.27 -6.81
N LYS A 112 -11.46 -0.17 -5.87
CA LYS A 112 -12.71 0.47 -5.47
C LYS A 112 -12.66 0.92 -4.01
N ASP A 113 -13.60 1.77 -3.64
CA ASP A 113 -13.75 2.23 -2.27
C ASP A 113 -14.51 1.20 -1.41
N ILE A 114 -13.81 0.13 -1.02
CA ILE A 114 -14.39 -0.97 -0.22
C ILE A 114 -13.75 -1.14 1.16
N PHE A 115 -12.68 -0.40 1.44
CA PHE A 115 -11.91 -0.52 2.67
C PHE A 115 -12.30 0.57 3.66
N ASP A 116 -11.86 0.40 4.90
CA ASP A 116 -12.17 1.31 5.99
C ASP A 116 -11.10 2.38 6.16
N ASP A 117 -11.51 3.48 6.77
CA ASP A 117 -10.59 4.54 7.18
C ASP A 117 -9.66 4.03 8.30
N PHE A 118 -8.49 4.64 8.41
CA PHE A 118 -7.57 4.31 9.49
C PHE A 118 -8.13 4.80 10.84
N ASN A 119 -8.61 3.85 11.66
CA ASN A 119 -9.29 4.03 12.96
C ASN A 119 -10.76 4.50 12.87
N SER A 120 -11.64 3.59 12.43
CA SER A 120 -13.00 3.49 13.01
C SER A 120 -12.99 2.63 14.26
#